data_AF-A0A167KXM9-F1
#
_entry.id   AF-A0A167KXM9-F1
#
_cell.length_a   1.000
_cell.length_b   1.000
_cell.length_c   1.000
_cell.angle_alpha   90.00
_cell.angle_beta   90.00
_cell.angle_gamma   90.00
#
_symmetry.space_group_name_H-M   'P 1'
#
loop_
_entity.id
_entity.type
_entity.pdbx_description
1 polymer ?
#
loop_
_entity_poly.entity_id
_entity_poly.type
_entity_poly.pdbx_seq_one_letter_code
_entity_poly.pdbx_strand_id
1 'polypeptide(L)' 'MADKISEGDEVHWKWGSGTASGTVAEIVSDGKVEVTSDKGNTISRNGRGKEDPAVRIEREGNDVVKLAHELEEVKDT' A
#
# COMPACT_ATOMS: atom_id res chain seq x y z
N MET A 1 -15.65 8.25 -8.34
CA MET A 1 -15.40 6.79 -8.28
C MET A 1 -14.08 6.67 -7.57
N ALA A 2 -14.02 6.02 -6.40
CA ALA A 2 -12.73 5.79 -5.75
C ALA A 2 -11.87 4.99 -6.73
N ASP A 3 -10.80 5.60 -7.23
CA ASP A 3 -9.85 4.97 -8.13
C ASP A 3 -9.39 3.67 -7.46
N LYS A 4 -9.82 2.56 -8.04
CA LYS A 4 -9.49 1.24 -7.52
C LYS A 4 -8.06 0.98 -7.92
N ILE A 5 -7.17 1.27 -6.99
CA ILE A 5 -5.78 0.87 -7.03
C ILE A 5 -5.74 -0.63 -7.39
N SER A 6 -4.93 -0.97 -8.36
CA SER A 6 -4.73 -2.33 -8.87
C SER A 6 -3.29 -2.77 -8.63
N GLU A 7 -3.07 -4.09 -8.64
CA GLU A 7 -1.72 -4.66 -8.56
C GLU A 7 -0.90 -4.21 -9.77
N GLY A 8 0.31 -3.71 -9.51
CA GLY A 8 1.20 -3.10 -10.51
C GLY A 8 1.09 -1.59 -10.64
N ASP A 9 0.07 -0.95 -10.04
CA ASP A 9 -0.06 0.51 -10.12
C ASP A 9 1.01 1.21 -9.27
N GLU A 10 1.49 2.35 -9.76
CA GLU A 10 2.35 3.24 -8.98
C GLU A 10 1.48 4.14 -8.10
N VAL A 11 1.76 4.11 -6.80
CA VAL A 11 1.02 4.87 -5.80
C VAL A 11 1.97 5.71 -4.96
N HIS A 12 1.44 6.81 -4.41
CA HIS A 12 2.14 7.65 -3.45
C HIS A 12 1.29 7.89 -2.21
N TRP A 13 1.95 8.21 -1.10
CA TRP A 13 1.30 8.49 0.18
C TRP A 13 2.12 9.46 1.02
N LYS A 14 1.47 10.08 2.01
CA LYS A 14 2.16 10.96 2.96
C LYS A 14 3.04 10.17 3.92
N TRP A 15 4.30 10.58 4.05
CA TRP A 15 5.25 10.01 4.99
C TRP A 15 6.02 11.11 5.73
N GLY A 16 5.65 11.34 6.99
CA GLY A 16 6.19 12.44 7.78
C GLY A 16 5.89 13.80 7.13
N SER A 17 6.93 14.58 6.83
CA SER A 17 6.84 15.86 6.13
C SER A 17 6.89 15.75 4.59
N GLY A 18 7.11 14.55 4.04
CA GLY A 18 7.22 14.30 2.60
C GLY A 18 6.17 13.35 2.05
N THR A 19 6.37 12.92 0.82
CA THR A 19 5.63 11.84 0.16
C THR A 19 6.58 10.70 -0.16
N ALA A 20 6.10 9.48 0.00
CA ALA A 20 6.76 8.28 -0.47
C ALA A 20 5.96 7.70 -1.64
N SER A 21 6.64 6.99 -2.53
CA SER A 21 6.04 6.27 -3.65
C SER A 21 6.47 4.80 -3.65
N GLY A 22 5.73 3.99 -4.39
CA GLY A 22 6.02 2.57 -4.57
C GLY A 22 4.98 1.91 -5.46
N THR A 23 5.21 0.63 -5.75
CA THR A 23 4.37 -0.17 -6.64
C THR A 23 3.50 -1.11 -5.83
N VAL A 24 2.24 -1.23 -6.22
CA VAL A 24 1.29 -2.12 -5.56
C VAL A 24 1.62 -3.57 -5.88
N ALA A 25 1.92 -4.35 -4.84
CA ALA A 25 2.30 -5.75 -4.97
C ALA A 25 1.13 -6.70 -4.73
N GLU A 26 0.26 -6.37 -3.76
CA GLU A 26 -0.88 -7.21 -3.38
C GLU A 26 -1.98 -6.38 -2.74
N ILE A 27 -3.25 -6.74 -2.99
CA ILE A 27 -4.43 -6.09 -2.41
C ILE A 27 -5.31 -7.12 -1.72
N VAL A 28 -5.52 -6.94 -0.41
CA VAL A 28 -6.37 -7.82 0.41
C VAL A 28 -7.54 -7.02 0.97
N SER A 29 -8.73 -7.31 0.45
CA SER A 29 -9.97 -6.67 0.92
C SER A 29 -10.42 -7.15 2.28
N ASP A 30 -10.39 -8.46 2.50
CA ASP A 30 -10.81 -9.10 3.75
C ASP A 30 -9.68 -10.01 4.22
N GLY A 31 -9.08 -9.68 5.35
CA GLY A 31 -7.90 -10.38 5.88
C GLY A 31 -6.77 -9.46 6.30
N LYS A 32 -5.59 -10.05 6.51
CA LYS A 32 -4.38 -9.38 7.00
C LYS A 32 -3.26 -9.50 5.97
N VAL A 33 -2.64 -8.38 5.65
CA VAL A 33 -1.38 -8.30 4.88
C VAL A 33 -0.23 -8.12 5.87
N GLU A 34 0.85 -8.87 5.66
CA GLU A 34 2.06 -8.80 6.48
C GLU A 34 3.28 -8.64 5.60
N VAL A 35 4.16 -7.71 5.99
CA VAL A 35 5.48 -7.55 5.37
C VAL A 35 6.55 -7.64 6.44
N THR A 36 7.66 -8.27 6.10
CA THR A 36 8.83 -8.34 6.96
C THR A 36 9.84 -7.31 6.50
N SER A 37 10.12 -6.32 7.36
CA SER A 37 11.19 -5.35 7.14
C SER A 37 12.56 -6.04 7.22
N ASP A 38 13.58 -5.53 6.53
CA ASP A 38 14.96 -6.04 6.56
C ASP A 38 15.57 -6.11 7.97
N LYS A 39 15.01 -5.34 8.91
CA LYS A 39 15.41 -5.36 10.33
C LYS A 39 14.75 -6.48 11.14
N GLY A 40 14.00 -7.38 10.51
CA GLY A 40 13.27 -8.50 11.14
C GLY A 40 11.94 -8.11 11.79
N ASN A 41 11.46 -6.88 11.58
CA ASN A 41 10.17 -6.45 12.12
C ASN A 41 9.04 -6.86 11.19
N THR A 42 8.01 -7.51 11.72
CA THR A 42 6.79 -7.81 10.97
C THR A 42 5.81 -6.65 11.10
N ILE A 43 5.42 -6.08 9.98
CA ILE A 43 4.46 -4.98 9.88
C ILE A 43 3.20 -5.56 9.24
N SER A 44 2.08 -5.49 9.95
CA SER A 44 0.82 -6.05 9.49
C SER A 44 -0.32 -5.04 9.46
N ARG A 45 -1.19 -5.15 8.46
CA ARG A 45 -2.41 -4.35 8.33
C ARG A 45 -3.59 -5.23 7.93
N ASN A 46 -4.75 -4.98 8.53
CA ASN A 46 -5.99 -5.65 8.17
C ASN A 46 -6.75 -4.81 7.14
N GLY A 47 -7.20 -5.46 6.06
CA GLY A 47 -8.16 -4.87 5.13
C GLY A 47 -9.50 -4.63 5.81
N ARG A 48 -10.16 -3.52 5.46
CA ARG A 48 -11.45 -3.10 6.04
C ARG A 48 -12.61 -3.36 5.07
N GLY A 49 -12.50 -4.42 4.28
CA GLY A 49 -13.47 -4.77 3.24
C GLY A 49 -13.10 -4.17 1.88
N LYS A 50 -14.04 -4.29 0.94
CA LYS A 50 -13.84 -3.86 -0.46
C LYS A 50 -13.71 -2.36 -0.65
N GLU A 51 -14.16 -1.58 0.33
CA GLU A 51 -14.12 -0.11 0.29
C GLU A 51 -12.76 0.44 0.69
N ASP A 52 -12.04 -0.28 1.57
CA ASP A 52 -10.74 0.12 2.08
C ASP A 52 -9.85 -1.11 2.33
N PRO A 53 -9.39 -1.76 1.24
CA PRO A 53 -8.53 -2.93 1.35
C PRO A 53 -7.15 -2.55 1.91
N ALA A 54 -6.47 -3.53 2.50
CA ALA A 54 -5.06 -3.42 2.82
C ALA A 54 -4.24 -3.69 1.55
N VAL A 55 -3.21 -2.89 1.35
CA VAL A 55 -2.38 -2.87 0.15
C VAL A 55 -0.93 -3.05 0.59
N ARG A 56 -0.27 -4.07 0.03
CA ARG A 56 1.18 -4.24 0.10
C ARG A 56 1.80 -3.41 -1.02
N ILE A 57 2.78 -2.61 -0.65
CA ILE A 57 3.51 -1.77 -1.58
C ILE A 57 4.98 -2.15 -1.52
N GLU A 58 5.51 -2.56 -2.65
CA GLU A 58 6.93 -2.82 -2.88
C GLU A 58 7.64 -1.51 -3.25
N ARG A 59 8.82 -1.31 -2.68
CA ARG A 59 9.66 -0.14 -2.94
C ARG A 59 11.12 -0.46 -2.66
N GLU A 60 12.00 0.41 -3.13
CA GLU A 60 13.42 0.28 -2.82
C GLU A 60 13.66 0.39 -1.30
N GLY A 61 14.39 -0.58 -0.75
CA GLY A 61 14.63 -0.73 0.68
C GLY A 61 13.64 -1.71 1.32
N ASN A 62 12.48 -1.23 1.76
CA ASN A 62 11.54 -2.03 2.56
C ASN A 62 10.11 -1.91 2.05
N ASP A 63 9.45 -3.05 1.92
CA ASP A 63 8.02 -3.13 1.68
C ASP A 63 7.22 -2.50 2.82
N VAL A 64 6.08 -1.94 2.46
CA VAL A 64 5.15 -1.34 3.41
C VAL A 64 3.74 -1.85 3.20
N VAL A 65 2.94 -1.76 4.25
CA VAL A 65 1.51 -2.06 4.20
C VAL A 65 0.71 -0.81 4.55
N LYS A 66 -0.24 -0.48 3.70
CA LYS A 66 -1.09 0.71 3.79
C LYS A 66 -2.54 0.36 3.49
N LEU A 67 -3.47 1.22 3.89
CA LEU A 67 -4.87 1.10 3.48
C LEU A 67 -5.08 1.89 2.19
N ALA A 68 -5.97 1.42 1.32
CA ALA A 68 -6.21 2.06 0.03
C ALA A 68 -6.59 3.54 0.15
N HIS A 69 -7.32 3.94 1.19
CA HIS A 69 -7.67 5.35 1.40
C HIS A 69 -6.47 6.25 1.74
N GLU A 70 -5.32 5.69 2.15
CA GLU A 70 -4.10 6.44 2.42
C GLU A 70 -3.27 6.70 1.16
N LEU A 71 -3.63 6.04 0.06
CA LEU A 71 -2.85 5.99 -1.17
C LEU A 71 -3.48 6.86 -2.26
N GLU A 72 -2.62 7.50 -3.02
CA GLU A 72 -2.96 8.32 -4.16
C GLU A 72 -2.32 7.68 -5.42
N GLU A 73 -3.13 7.37 -6.43
CA GLU A 73 -2.66 6.77 -7.69
C GLU A 73 -1.89 7.81 -8.52
N VAL A 74 -0.72 7.44 -9.03
CA VAL A 74 0.01 8.25 -10.00
C VAL A 74 -0.61 7.98 -11.37
N LYS A 75 -1.58 8.81 -11.78
CA LYS A 75 -2.05 8.79 -13.16
C LYS A 75 -1.05 9.52 -14.04
N ASP A 76 -0.20 8.77 -14.75
CA ASP A 76 0.54 9.30 -15.89
C ASP A 76 -0.47 9.94 -16.87
N THR A 77 -0.36 11.25 -17.05
CA THR A 77 -1.13 12.04 -18.03
C THR A 77 -0.40 12.11 -19.36
#